data_AF-A0A9E3NZ86-F1
#
_entry.id   AF-A0A9E3NZ86-F1
#
_cell.length_a   1.000
_cell.length_b   1.000
_cell.length_c   1.000
_cell.angle_alpha   90.00
_cell.angle_beta   90.00
_cell.angle_gamma   90.00
#
_symmetry.space_group_name_H-M   'P 1'
#
loop_
_entity.id
_entity.type
_entity.pdbx_description
1 polymer ?
#
loop_
_entity_poly.entity_id
_entity_poly.type
_entity_poly.pdbx_seq_one_letter_code
_entity_poly.pdbx_strand_id
1 'polypeptide(L)'
;MSKEALVAAVKEIVTLSRSGDVDGSMDGYVALFNTPSFGENRPEDQRQALKLLVLAKRPANPPPSAKIVEAHRAAIGPLTDLVSKHNDPEDYEMLGICHLMIGNEQAAANMFREGLTLERARNAASDLCGRLMTRVSSI
;
A
#
# COMPACT_ATOMS: atom_id res chain seq x y z
N MET A 1 9.21 -14.10 8.53
CA MET A 1 10.59 -14.06 8.00
C MET A 1 11.42 -13.23 8.95
N SER A 2 12.76 -13.32 8.93
CA SER A 2 13.57 -12.43 9.77
C SER A 2 13.53 -11.00 9.22
N LYS A 3 13.86 -10.02 10.06
CA LYS A 3 13.99 -8.62 9.65
C LYS A 3 15.06 -8.46 8.56
N GLU A 4 16.16 -9.18 8.68
CA GLU A 4 17.26 -9.17 7.71
C GLU A 4 16.79 -9.72 6.36
N ALA A 5 15.99 -10.80 6.37
CA ALA A 5 15.41 -11.37 5.16
C ALA A 5 14.42 -10.40 4.49
N LEU A 6 13.58 -9.72 5.27
CA LEU A 6 12.67 -8.68 4.76
C LEU A 6 13.46 -7.53 4.12
N VAL A 7 14.48 -7.02 4.81
CA VAL A 7 15.33 -5.93 4.30
C VAL A 7 16.06 -6.36 3.03
N ALA A 8 16.57 -7.60 2.96
CA ALA A 8 17.22 -8.14 1.79
C ALA A 8 16.25 -8.22 0.59
N ALA A 9 15.06 -8.78 0.78
CA ALA A 9 14.03 -8.87 -0.27
C ALA A 9 13.63 -7.48 -0.78
N VAL A 10 13.40 -6.51 0.10
CA VAL A 10 13.06 -5.14 -0.28
C VAL A 10 14.19 -4.47 -1.08
N LYS A 11 15.46 -4.67 -0.67
CA LYS A 11 16.61 -4.12 -1.40
C LYS A 11 16.73 -4.70 -2.80
N GLU A 12 16.48 -5.99 -2.97
CA GLU A 12 16.45 -6.63 -4.29
C GLU A 12 15.36 -6.03 -5.18
N ILE A 13 14.13 -5.92 -4.67
CA ILE A 13 12.99 -5.31 -5.37
C ILE A 13 13.31 -3.87 -5.82
N VAL A 14 13.86 -3.06 -4.90
CA VAL A 14 14.23 -1.67 -5.20
C VAL A 14 15.37 -1.60 -6.23
N THR A 15 16.29 -2.57 -6.22
CA THR A 15 17.39 -2.63 -7.21
C THR A 15 16.84 -2.89 -8.61
N LEU A 16 15.92 -3.85 -8.77
CA LEU A 16 15.24 -4.13 -10.04
C LEU A 16 14.50 -2.88 -10.56
N SER A 17 13.75 -2.22 -9.68
CA SER A 17 13.05 -0.98 -10.04
C SER A 17 14.00 0.12 -10.52
N ARG A 18 15.14 0.29 -9.84
CA ARG A 18 16.15 1.30 -10.21
C ARG A 18 16.91 0.97 -11.49
N SER A 19 17.07 -0.30 -11.84
CA SER A 19 17.65 -0.73 -13.11
C SER A 19 16.66 -0.65 -14.28
N GLY A 20 15.43 -0.20 -14.04
CA GLY A 20 14.37 -0.11 -15.06
C GLY A 20 13.58 -1.39 -15.26
N ASP A 21 13.87 -2.45 -14.49
CA ASP A 21 13.10 -3.70 -14.49
C ASP A 21 11.87 -3.55 -13.57
N VAL A 22 10.87 -2.83 -14.10
CA VAL A 22 9.63 -2.57 -13.38
C VAL A 22 8.86 -3.86 -13.15
N ASP A 23 8.73 -4.72 -14.17
CA ASP A 23 7.96 -5.96 -14.06
C ASP A 23 8.59 -6.92 -13.05
N GLY A 24 9.92 -7.11 -13.09
CA GLY A 24 10.63 -7.91 -12.08
C GLY A 24 10.46 -7.35 -10.67
N SER A 25 10.46 -6.02 -10.51
CA SER A 25 10.18 -5.41 -9.20
C SER A 25 8.75 -5.66 -8.71
N MET A 26 7.76 -5.66 -9.62
CA MET A 26 6.36 -5.97 -9.26
C MET A 26 6.21 -7.44 -8.87
N ASP A 27 6.85 -8.36 -9.59
CA ASP A 27 6.87 -9.79 -9.26
C ASP A 27 7.50 -10.04 -7.89
N GLY A 28 8.56 -9.31 -7.55
CA GLY A 28 9.16 -9.35 -6.23
C GLY A 28 8.22 -8.86 -5.12
N TYR A 29 7.45 -7.79 -5.34
CA TYR A 29 6.41 -7.36 -4.38
C TYR A 29 5.31 -8.41 -4.21
N VAL A 30 4.83 -9.01 -5.31
CA VAL A 30 3.83 -10.09 -5.27
C VAL A 30 4.34 -11.25 -4.42
N ALA A 31 5.57 -11.71 -4.66
CA ALA A 31 6.17 -12.80 -3.91
C ALA A 31 6.34 -12.44 -2.41
N LEU A 32 6.80 -11.22 -2.13
CA LEU A 32 7.01 -10.74 -0.76
C LEU A 32 5.70 -10.71 0.03
N PHE A 33 4.65 -10.08 -0.50
CA PHE A 33 3.39 -9.89 0.23
C PHE A 33 2.56 -11.18 0.36
N ASN A 34 2.73 -12.13 -0.56
CA ASN A 34 2.10 -13.45 -0.45
C ASN A 34 2.87 -14.43 0.45
N THR A 35 4.06 -14.06 0.93
CA THR A 35 4.79 -14.90 1.89
C THR A 35 4.05 -14.84 3.24
N PRO A 36 3.57 -15.97 3.81
CA PRO A 36 2.79 -15.95 5.07
C PRO A 36 3.53 -15.26 6.22
N SER A 37 4.85 -15.46 6.24
CA SER A 37 5.72 -14.91 7.27
C SER A 37 6.00 -13.40 7.11
N PHE A 38 5.46 -12.74 6.07
CA PHE A 38 5.47 -11.28 5.95
C PHE A 38 4.59 -10.63 7.03
N GLY A 39 3.37 -11.16 7.23
CA GLY A 39 2.41 -10.67 8.22
C GLY A 39 2.82 -10.88 9.68
N GLU A 40 3.87 -11.67 9.91
CA GLU A 40 4.48 -11.91 11.22
C GLU A 40 5.55 -10.87 11.60
N ASN A 41 6.00 -10.04 10.63
CA ASN A 41 6.94 -8.96 10.94
C ASN A 41 6.28 -7.89 11.82
N ARG A 42 7.09 -7.02 12.42
CA ARG A 42 6.55 -5.90 13.19
C ARG A 42 5.73 -4.97 12.27
N PRO A 43 4.61 -4.39 12.74
CA PRO A 43 3.75 -3.55 11.91
C PRO A 43 4.49 -2.42 11.20
N GLU A 44 5.47 -1.78 11.85
CA GLU A 44 6.29 -0.73 11.26
C GLU A 44 7.14 -1.21 10.08
N ASP A 45 7.65 -2.46 10.14
CA ASP A 45 8.46 -3.04 9.07
C ASP A 45 7.56 -3.42 7.88
N GLN A 46 6.36 -3.96 8.16
CA GLN A 46 5.34 -4.26 7.14
C GLN A 46 4.91 -2.97 6.41
N ARG A 47 4.56 -1.92 7.16
CA ARG A 47 4.17 -0.62 6.61
C ARG A 47 5.25 -0.03 5.74
N GLN A 48 6.52 -0.07 6.18
CA GLN A 48 7.61 0.47 5.38
C GLN A 48 7.75 -0.25 4.03
N ALA A 49 7.63 -1.58 4.00
CA ALA A 49 7.66 -2.35 2.76
C ALA A 49 6.44 -2.04 1.85
N LEU A 50 5.24 -1.98 2.43
CA LEU A 50 4.00 -1.67 1.71
C LEU A 50 4.03 -0.27 1.09
N LYS A 51 4.52 0.75 1.81
CA LYS A 51 4.65 2.13 1.31
C LYS A 51 5.49 2.22 0.05
N LEU A 52 6.53 1.39 -0.09
CA LEU A 52 7.41 1.41 -1.27
C LEU A 52 6.68 0.97 -2.55
N LEU A 53 5.67 0.11 -2.46
CA LEU A 53 4.80 -0.19 -3.58
C LEU A 53 3.69 0.87 -3.70
N VAL A 54 2.94 1.10 -2.63
CA VAL A 54 1.63 1.76 -2.67
C VAL A 54 1.75 3.26 -2.88
N LEU A 55 2.75 3.90 -2.26
CA LEU A 55 2.96 5.34 -2.34
C LEU A 55 4.01 5.75 -3.39
N ALA A 56 4.47 4.81 -4.21
CA ALA A 56 5.38 5.11 -5.30
C ALA A 56 4.73 6.08 -6.31
N LYS A 57 5.45 7.14 -6.66
CA LYS A 57 5.01 8.10 -7.67
C LYS A 57 4.96 7.43 -9.03
N ARG A 58 3.81 7.50 -9.70
CA ARG A 58 3.60 6.96 -11.04
C ARG A 58 2.85 7.97 -11.90
N PRO A 59 3.12 8.03 -13.22
CA PRO A 59 2.30 8.83 -14.12
C PRO A 59 0.88 8.24 -14.17
N ALA A 60 -0.13 9.11 -14.22
CA ALA A 60 -1.53 8.69 -14.31
C ALA A 60 -1.90 8.12 -15.69
N ASN A 61 -1.10 8.43 -16.71
CA ASN A 61 -1.25 7.94 -18.08
C ASN A 61 0.10 7.44 -18.61
N PRO A 62 0.16 6.23 -19.21
CA PRO A 62 -0.96 5.30 -19.44
C PRO A 62 -1.47 4.64 -18.14
N PRO A 63 -2.64 3.96 -18.18
CA PRO A 63 -3.14 3.17 -17.05
C PRO A 63 -2.12 2.15 -16.53
N PRO A 64 -2.25 1.70 -15.26
CA PRO A 64 -1.33 0.72 -14.67
C PRO A 64 -1.25 -0.57 -15.47
N SER A 65 -0.04 -1.12 -15.61
CA SER A 65 0.14 -2.45 -16.21
C SER A 65 -0.46 -3.54 -15.34
N ALA A 66 -0.75 -4.71 -15.94
CA ALA A 66 -1.30 -5.87 -15.22
C ALA A 66 -0.42 -6.28 -14.02
N LYS A 67 0.90 -6.18 -14.14
CA LYS A 67 1.86 -6.46 -13.07
C LYS A 67 1.74 -5.51 -11.89
N ILE A 68 1.52 -4.22 -12.16
CA ILE A 68 1.27 -3.23 -11.10
C ILE A 68 -0.05 -3.54 -10.39
N VAL A 69 -1.09 -3.88 -11.15
CA VAL A 69 -2.41 -4.27 -10.60
C VAL A 69 -2.28 -5.50 -9.71
N GLU A 70 -1.51 -6.51 -10.13
CA GLU A 70 -1.27 -7.74 -9.37
C GLU A 70 -0.52 -7.47 -8.06
N ALA A 71 0.52 -6.64 -8.08
CA ALA A 71 1.26 -6.25 -6.88
C ALA A 71 0.36 -5.53 -5.86
N HIS A 72 -0.52 -4.63 -6.31
CA HIS A 72 -1.47 -3.96 -5.42
C HIS A 72 -2.52 -4.94 -4.86
N ARG A 73 -2.94 -5.93 -5.66
CA ARG A 73 -3.84 -6.99 -5.21
C ARG A 73 -3.19 -7.84 -4.10
N ALA A 74 -1.91 -8.19 -4.25
CA ALA A 74 -1.17 -8.95 -3.23
C ALA A 74 -1.02 -8.16 -1.91
N ALA A 75 -0.90 -6.84 -1.97
CA ALA A 75 -0.82 -5.98 -0.79
C ALA A 75 -2.13 -5.84 0.00
N ILE A 76 -3.30 -6.17 -0.59
CA ILE A 76 -4.60 -6.04 0.08
C ILE A 76 -4.69 -6.89 1.35
N GLY A 77 -4.22 -8.14 1.30
CA GLY A 77 -4.27 -9.05 2.46
C GLY A 77 -3.53 -8.48 3.67
N PRO A 78 -2.22 -8.21 3.57
CA PRO A 78 -1.45 -7.61 4.65
C PRO A 78 -2.00 -6.26 5.16
N LEU A 79 -2.48 -5.40 4.26
CA LEU A 79 -3.08 -4.12 4.67
C LEU A 79 -4.42 -4.31 5.40
N THR A 80 -5.24 -5.27 4.99
CA THR A 80 -6.49 -5.63 5.67
C THR A 80 -6.21 -6.10 7.09
N ASP A 81 -5.16 -6.92 7.27
CA ASP A 81 -4.72 -7.36 8.60
C ASP A 81 -4.25 -6.20 9.47
N LEU A 82 -3.46 -5.27 8.92
CA LEU A 82 -2.99 -4.09 9.64
C LEU A 82 -4.15 -3.18 10.08
N VAL A 83 -5.07 -2.88 9.16
CA VAL A 83 -6.30 -2.12 9.45
C VAL A 83 -7.09 -2.80 10.57
N SER A 84 -7.30 -4.12 10.46
CA SER A 84 -8.10 -4.87 11.44
C SER A 84 -7.47 -4.91 12.83
N LYS A 85 -6.13 -4.94 12.92
CA LYS A 85 -5.39 -5.04 14.20
C LYS A 85 -5.11 -3.70 14.85
N HIS A 86 -4.85 -2.67 14.05
CA HIS A 86 -4.31 -1.39 14.55
C HIS A 86 -5.24 -0.21 14.36
N ASN A 87 -6.22 -0.30 13.45
CA ASN A 87 -7.18 0.76 13.17
C ASN A 87 -6.50 2.12 12.90
N ASP A 88 -5.37 2.11 12.18
CA ASP A 88 -4.57 3.30 11.89
C ASP A 88 -5.00 3.96 10.57
N PRO A 89 -5.24 5.28 10.55
CA PRO A 89 -5.69 5.99 9.35
C PRO A 89 -4.75 5.87 8.13
N GLU A 90 -3.44 5.72 8.34
CA GLU A 90 -2.48 5.57 7.25
C GLU A 90 -2.60 4.19 6.58
N ASP A 91 -2.96 3.15 7.34
CA ASP A 91 -3.23 1.81 6.81
C ASP A 91 -4.50 1.82 5.93
N TYR A 92 -5.54 2.57 6.33
CA TYR A 92 -6.72 2.82 5.52
C TYR A 92 -6.40 3.60 4.23
N GLU A 93 -5.51 4.60 4.28
CA GLU A 93 -5.03 5.31 3.09
C GLU A 93 -4.38 4.31 2.11
N MET A 94 -3.46 3.47 2.61
CA MET A 94 -2.78 2.50 1.75
C MET A 94 -3.74 1.45 1.17
N LEU A 95 -4.68 0.94 1.98
CA LEU A 95 -5.66 -0.05 1.53
C LEU A 95 -6.60 0.51 0.46
N GLY A 96 -7.06 1.76 0.62
CA GLY A 96 -7.89 2.42 -0.38
C GLY A 96 -7.16 2.63 -1.70
N ILE A 97 -5.85 2.93 -1.68
CA ILE A 97 -5.03 3.02 -2.90
C ILE A 97 -4.98 1.68 -3.61
N CYS A 98 -4.74 0.57 -2.89
CA CYS A 98 -4.73 -0.75 -3.50
C CYS A 98 -6.07 -1.07 -4.18
N HIS A 99 -7.20 -0.74 -3.56
CA HIS A 99 -8.50 -0.92 -4.17
C HIS A 99 -8.70 -0.07 -5.43
N LEU A 100 -8.26 1.19 -5.42
CA LEU A 100 -8.31 2.07 -6.59
C LEU A 100 -7.48 1.51 -7.75
N MET A 101 -6.28 1.02 -7.44
CA MET A 101 -5.35 0.45 -8.43
C MET A 101 -5.88 -0.83 -9.08
N ILE A 102 -6.79 -1.56 -8.43
CA ILE A 102 -7.46 -2.73 -9.02
C ILE A 102 -8.84 -2.40 -9.61
N GLY A 103 -9.22 -1.12 -9.69
CA GLY A 103 -10.49 -0.66 -10.26
C GLY A 103 -11.70 -0.80 -9.33
N ASN A 104 -11.50 -1.02 -8.03
CA ASN A 104 -12.58 -1.07 -7.04
C ASN A 104 -12.75 0.28 -6.33
N GLU A 105 -13.29 1.25 -7.05
CA GLU A 105 -13.51 2.62 -6.58
C GLU A 105 -14.43 2.69 -5.36
N GLN A 106 -15.47 1.84 -5.30
CA GLN A 106 -16.38 1.80 -4.17
C GLN A 106 -15.68 1.39 -2.87
N ALA A 107 -14.86 0.34 -2.91
CA ALA A 107 -14.08 -0.07 -1.75
C ALA A 107 -13.02 0.99 -1.39
N ALA A 108 -12.35 1.58 -2.39
CA ALA A 108 -11.39 2.64 -2.17
C ALA A 108 -12.01 3.84 -1.44
N ALA A 109 -13.16 4.32 -1.90
CA ALA A 109 -13.89 5.43 -1.30
C ALA A 109 -14.31 5.12 0.14
N ASN A 110 -14.76 3.90 0.42
CA ASN A 110 -15.10 3.47 1.78
C ASN A 110 -13.86 3.51 2.69
N MET A 111 -12.73 2.93 2.26
CA MET A 111 -11.50 2.93 3.06
C MET A 111 -10.99 4.35 3.34
N PHE A 112 -11.02 5.24 2.33
CA PHE A 112 -10.62 6.63 2.55
C PHE A 112 -11.53 7.39 3.51
N ARG A 113 -12.86 7.14 3.47
CA ARG A 113 -13.81 7.77 4.41
C ARG A 113 -13.61 7.28 5.86
N GLU A 114 -13.37 5.99 6.05
CA GLU A 114 -13.06 5.43 7.37
C GLU A 114 -11.77 6.04 7.94
N GLY A 115 -10.68 6.00 7.16
CA GLY A 115 -9.42 6.65 7.55
C GLY A 115 -9.59 8.14 7.83
N LEU A 116 -10.37 8.86 7.02
CA LEU A 116 -10.63 10.29 7.21
C LEU A 116 -11.39 10.56 8.51
N THR A 117 -12.35 9.70 8.85
CA THR A 117 -13.14 9.82 10.07
C THR A 117 -12.25 9.67 11.30
N LEU A 118 -11.40 8.64 11.31
CA LEU A 118 -10.44 8.39 12.39
C LEU A 118 -9.42 9.53 12.51
N GLU A 119 -8.83 9.97 11.40
CA GLU A 119 -7.81 11.02 11.43
C GLU A 119 -8.39 12.37 11.80
N ARG A 120 -9.61 12.71 11.37
CA ARG A 120 -10.27 13.95 11.81
C ARG A 120 -10.56 13.97 13.30
N ALA A 121 -10.99 12.84 13.85
CA ALA A 121 -11.23 12.70 15.29
C ALA A 121 -9.92 12.84 16.10
N ARG A 122 -8.79 12.38 15.53
CA ARG A 122 -7.47 12.49 16.15
C ARG A 122 -6.86 13.90 16.00
N ASN A 123 -6.80 14.40 14.77
CA ASN A 123 -6.25 15.71 14.39
C ASN A 123 -6.80 16.16 13.03
N ALA A 124 -7.84 16.99 13.04
CA ALA A 124 -8.46 17.51 11.82
C ALA A 124 -7.53 18.39 10.95
N ALA A 125 -6.44 18.93 11.50
CA ALA A 125 -5.49 19.79 10.80
C ALA A 125 -4.27 19.03 10.25
N SER A 126 -4.24 17.70 10.32
CA SER A 126 -3.10 16.91 9.85
C SER A 126 -3.00 16.84 8.32
N ASP A 127 -1.79 16.66 7.81
CA ASP A 127 -1.55 16.44 6.38
C ASP A 127 -2.27 15.19 5.86
N LEU A 128 -2.40 14.15 6.69
CA LEU A 128 -3.10 12.92 6.33
C LEU A 128 -4.59 13.17 6.13
N CYS A 129 -5.23 13.98 6.98
CA CYS A 129 -6.60 14.45 6.77
C CYS A 129 -6.74 15.15 5.41
N GLY A 130 -5.81 16.05 5.09
CA GLY A 130 -5.73 16.73 3.79
C GLY A 130 -5.66 15.76 2.60
N ARG A 131 -4.75 14.78 2.66
CA ARG A 131 -4.60 13.76 1.60
C ARG A 131 -5.86 12.91 1.45
N LEU A 132 -6.45 12.45 2.55
CA LEU A 132 -7.66 11.62 2.52
C LEU A 132 -8.86 12.39 1.96
N MET A 133 -9.02 13.68 2.27
CA MET A 133 -10.05 14.52 1.66
C MET A 133 -9.88 14.62 0.14
N THR A 134 -8.66 14.88 -0.34
CA THR A 134 -8.36 14.93 -1.77
C THR A 134 -8.70 13.60 -2.44
N ARG A 135 -8.35 12.47 -1.82
CA ARG A 135 -8.64 11.14 -2.36
C ARG A 135 -10.15 10.86 -2.45
N VAL A 136 -10.91 11.15 -1.40
CA VAL A 136 -12.38 11.00 -1.41
C VAL A 136 -13.03 11.86 -2.49
N SER A 137 -12.47 13.04 -2.76
CA SER A 137 -13.02 13.97 -3.76
C SER A 137 -12.62 13.62 -5.20
N SER A 138 -11.63 12.74 -5.38
CA SER A 138 -11.05 12.40 -6.70
C SER A 138 -11.52 11.04 -7.23
N ILE A 139 -12.36 10.33 -6.48
CA ILE A 139 -13.11 9.15 -6.92
C ILE A 139 -14.51 9.62 -7.31
#